data_AF-A0A7X8V5X1-F1
#
_entry.id   AF-A0A7X8V5X1-F1
#
_cell.length_a   1.000
_cell.length_b   1.000
_cell.length_c   1.000
_cell.angle_alpha   90.00
_cell.angle_beta   90.00
_cell.angle_gamma   90.00
#
_symmetry.space_group_name_H-M   'P 1'
#
loop_
_entity.id
_entity.type
_entity.pdbx_description
1 polymer ?
#
loop_
_entity_poly.entity_id
_entity_poly.type
_entity_poly.pdbx_seq_one_letter_code
_entity_poly.pdbx_strand_id
1 'polypeptide(L)'
;MAGNGRKDAPRNRGAGAVFWLMVLVVMLVLLDLTAEGVYASDFYTAPDGTKYNKHDYERLKAFLEQQNGGVKNGNKIEEEGKTYKPEDPGTWGGVTWSSDEPKRVVKIIWADKDLVGNLDLSECTALQELFCNKNKLSSLSVRNCNSLVRLSCYENQLTNLDLSGCSGLMILSCDNNLLWPL
;
A
#
# COMPACT_ATOMS: atom_id res chain seq x y z
N MET A 1 38.61 -13.87 79.34
CA MET A 1 38.41 -15.02 78.43
C MET A 1 37.07 -14.86 77.73
N ALA A 2 37.10 -15.06 76.40
CA ALA A 2 36.02 -15.16 75.41
C ALA A 2 34.55 -14.97 75.87
N GLY A 3 33.77 -14.16 75.15
CA GLY A 3 32.89 -14.77 74.14
C GLY A 3 32.25 -13.73 73.22
N ASN A 4 32.46 -13.96 71.93
CA ASN A 4 32.07 -13.18 70.78
C ASN A 4 30.61 -13.49 70.39
N GLY A 5 29.72 -12.51 70.36
CA GLY A 5 28.35 -12.65 69.84
C GLY A 5 28.26 -12.15 68.40
N ARG A 6 28.23 -13.07 67.43
CA ARG A 6 28.00 -12.81 66.01
C ARG A 6 26.65 -12.10 65.81
N LYS A 7 26.65 -10.98 65.10
CA LYS A 7 25.44 -10.43 64.46
C LYS A 7 25.44 -10.91 63.01
N ASP A 8 24.62 -11.91 62.71
CA ASP A 8 24.33 -12.30 61.33
C ASP A 8 23.43 -11.24 60.68
N ALA A 9 23.92 -10.62 59.60
CA ALA A 9 23.11 -9.74 58.76
C ALA A 9 22.25 -10.58 57.80
N PRO A 10 20.99 -10.18 57.52
CA PRO A 10 20.11 -10.96 56.67
C PRO A 10 20.61 -11.02 55.23
N ARG A 11 20.67 -12.24 54.69
CA ARG A 11 20.95 -12.54 53.28
C ARG A 11 19.81 -12.01 52.40
N ASN A 12 20.03 -10.86 51.76
CA ASN A 12 19.15 -10.35 50.73
C ASN A 12 19.25 -11.23 49.47
N ARG A 13 18.41 -12.27 49.37
CA ARG A 13 18.33 -13.20 48.22
C ARG A 13 17.07 -12.96 47.37
N GLY A 14 16.68 -11.69 47.18
CA GLY A 14 15.49 -11.34 46.39
C GLY A 14 15.79 -10.68 45.03
N ALA A 15 16.90 -9.96 44.91
CA ALA A 15 17.09 -9.07 43.76
C ALA A 15 17.46 -9.80 42.46
N GLY A 16 18.23 -10.88 42.52
CA GLY A 16 18.77 -11.55 41.32
C GLY A 16 17.69 -12.18 40.44
N ALA A 17 16.79 -12.98 41.01
CA ALA A 17 15.77 -13.67 40.23
C ALA A 17 14.71 -12.72 39.67
N VAL A 18 14.31 -11.69 40.43
CA VAL A 18 13.35 -10.67 39.99
C VAL A 18 13.96 -9.78 38.91
N PHE A 19 15.25 -9.44 39.04
CA PHE A 19 15.97 -8.69 38.01
C PHE A 19 16.13 -9.51 36.73
N TRP A 20 16.46 -10.80 36.83
CA TRP A 20 16.52 -11.69 35.66
C TRP A 20 15.14 -11.92 35.01
N LEU A 21 14.06 -12.04 35.80
CA LEU A 21 12.71 -12.13 35.26
C LEU A 21 12.29 -10.82 34.57
N MET A 22 12.64 -9.67 35.14
CA MET A 22 12.38 -8.37 34.52
C MET A 22 13.21 -8.17 33.25
N VAL A 23 14.48 -8.60 33.24
CA VAL A 23 15.33 -8.56 32.03
C VAL A 23 14.80 -9.52 30.96
N LEU A 24 14.30 -10.71 31.34
CA LEU A 24 13.70 -11.67 30.41
C LEU A 24 12.35 -11.18 29.87
N VAL A 25 11.50 -10.59 30.71
CA VAL A 25 10.22 -9.98 30.30
C VAL A 25 10.48 -8.78 29.40
N VAL A 26 11.48 -7.95 29.69
CA VAL A 26 11.88 -6.84 28.81
C VAL A 26 12.46 -7.38 27.48
N MET A 27 13.28 -8.43 27.49
CA MET A 27 13.78 -9.08 26.27
C MET A 27 12.67 -9.73 25.43
N LEU A 28 11.68 -10.35 26.06
CA LEU A 28 10.52 -10.95 25.38
C LEU A 28 9.56 -9.87 24.84
N VAL A 29 9.34 -8.78 25.59
CA VAL A 29 8.56 -7.62 25.11
C VAL A 29 9.29 -6.90 23.97
N LEU A 30 10.63 -6.85 23.99
CA LEU A 30 11.43 -6.30 22.88
C LEU A 30 11.43 -7.22 21.64
N LEU A 31 11.37 -8.54 21.81
CA LEU A 31 11.20 -9.48 20.71
C LEU A 31 9.79 -9.39 20.09
N ASP A 32 8.75 -9.15 20.89
CA ASP A 32 7.37 -8.93 20.40
C ASP A 32 7.22 -7.58 19.65
N LEU A 33 7.87 -6.52 20.14
CA LEU A 33 7.82 -5.18 19.52
C LEU A 33 8.58 -5.07 18.19
N THR A 34 9.45 -6.03 17.87
CA THR A 34 10.18 -6.07 16.59
C THR A 34 9.47 -6.88 15.51
N ALA A 35 8.42 -7.64 15.86
CA ALA A 35 7.78 -8.58 14.94
C ALA A 35 6.64 -7.96 14.10
N GLU A 36 5.94 -6.91 14.56
CA GLU A 36 4.71 -6.46 13.85
C GLU A 36 4.52 -4.94 13.61
N GLY A 37 5.44 -4.03 13.97
CA GLY A 37 5.08 -2.61 13.79
C GLY A 37 6.11 -1.47 13.81
N VAL A 38 7.42 -1.70 13.98
CA VAL A 38 8.35 -0.57 14.23
C VAL A 38 9.48 -0.40 13.18
N TYR A 39 9.56 -1.22 12.12
CA TYR A 39 10.57 -1.03 11.05
C TYR A 39 10.07 -1.28 9.62
N ALA A 40 8.76 -1.37 9.38
CA ALA A 40 8.27 -1.44 8.00
C ALA A 40 8.57 -0.10 7.31
N SER A 41 9.44 -0.09 6.30
CA SER A 41 9.76 1.11 5.54
C SER A 41 8.49 1.68 4.89
N ASP A 42 8.32 3.01 4.92
CA ASP A 42 7.23 3.71 4.23
C ASP A 42 7.34 3.67 2.68
N PHE A 43 8.36 2.98 2.19
CA PHE A 43 8.69 2.85 0.78
C PHE A 43 9.02 1.40 0.41
N TYR A 44 8.72 1.08 -0.84
CA TYR A 44 9.20 -0.09 -1.57
C TYR A 44 10.46 0.27 -2.36
N THR A 45 11.47 -0.60 -2.37
CA THR A 45 12.70 -0.42 -3.15
C THR A 45 12.71 -1.40 -4.31
N ALA A 46 12.75 -0.90 -5.54
CA ALA A 46 12.86 -1.70 -6.75
C ALA A 46 14.28 -2.27 -6.95
N PRO A 47 14.49 -3.25 -7.85
CA PRO A 47 15.81 -3.87 -8.09
C PRO A 47 16.93 -2.89 -8.49
N ASP A 48 16.58 -1.76 -9.09
CA ASP A 48 17.51 -0.69 -9.48
C ASP A 48 17.85 0.27 -8.33
N GLY A 49 17.24 0.09 -7.15
CA GLY A 49 17.39 0.94 -5.97
C GLY A 49 16.38 2.11 -5.91
N THR A 50 15.54 2.28 -6.92
CA THR A 50 14.51 3.33 -6.93
C THR A 50 13.47 3.09 -5.84
N LYS A 51 13.14 4.13 -5.07
CA LYS A 51 12.15 4.06 -3.99
C LYS A 51 10.79 4.58 -4.44
N TYR A 52 9.76 3.83 -4.11
CA TYR A 52 8.35 4.13 -4.36
C TYR A 52 7.61 4.16 -3.04
N ASN A 53 6.59 4.98 -2.90
CA ASN A 53 5.77 4.95 -1.70
C ASN A 53 5.11 3.58 -1.59
N LYS A 54 5.22 2.97 -0.40
CA LYS A 54 4.82 1.58 -0.19
C LYS A 54 3.32 1.38 -0.43
N HIS A 55 2.49 2.31 0.06
CA HIS A 55 1.05 2.24 -0.11
C HIS A 55 0.64 2.32 -1.58
N ASP A 56 1.13 3.31 -2.33
CA ASP A 56 0.85 3.44 -3.76
C ASP A 56 1.27 2.16 -4.52
N TYR A 57 2.46 1.64 -4.23
CA TYR A 57 2.97 0.39 -4.80
C TYR A 57 2.05 -0.81 -4.51
N GLU A 58 1.66 -1.01 -3.25
CA GLU A 58 0.81 -2.14 -2.85
C GLU A 58 -0.57 -2.09 -3.50
N ARG A 59 -1.19 -0.91 -3.59
CA ARG A 59 -2.49 -0.71 -4.26
C ARG A 59 -2.43 -1.06 -5.74
N LEU A 60 -1.47 -0.47 -6.45
CA LEU A 60 -1.28 -0.70 -7.88
C LEU A 60 -0.92 -2.16 -8.16
N LYS A 61 0.02 -2.74 -7.42
CA LYS A 61 0.41 -4.14 -7.57
C LYS A 61 -0.77 -5.09 -7.32
N ALA A 62 -1.54 -4.85 -6.26
CA ALA A 62 -2.71 -5.67 -5.95
C ALA A 62 -3.70 -5.69 -7.11
N PHE A 63 -3.93 -4.55 -7.78
CA PHE A 63 -4.77 -4.47 -8.95
C PHE A 63 -4.16 -5.13 -10.20
N LEU A 64 -2.87 -4.90 -10.45
CA LEU A 64 -2.17 -5.45 -11.62
C LEU A 64 -2.02 -6.99 -11.54
N GLU A 65 -2.06 -7.57 -10.35
CA GLU A 65 -2.02 -9.01 -10.13
C GLU A 65 -3.40 -9.68 -10.22
N GLN A 66 -4.50 -8.92 -10.32
CA GLN A 66 -5.84 -9.48 -10.60
C GLN A 66 -5.89 -10.06 -12.02
N GLN A 67 -6.71 -11.08 -12.24
CA GLN A 67 -6.80 -11.80 -13.51
C GLN A 67 -8.21 -12.28 -13.82
N ASN A 68 -8.51 -12.41 -15.12
CA ASN A 68 -9.67 -13.14 -15.63
C ASN A 68 -9.17 -14.04 -16.78
N GLY A 69 -9.49 -15.33 -16.72
CA GLY A 69 -9.01 -16.31 -17.71
C GLY A 69 -7.49 -16.57 -17.67
N GLY A 70 -6.82 -16.32 -16.54
CA GLY A 70 -5.39 -16.60 -16.36
C GLY A 70 -4.42 -15.50 -16.82
N VAL A 71 -4.93 -14.43 -17.44
CA VAL A 71 -4.12 -13.26 -17.84
C VAL A 71 -4.26 -12.17 -16.79
N LYS A 72 -3.13 -11.78 -16.18
CA LYS A 72 -3.09 -10.69 -15.20
C LYS A 72 -3.29 -9.33 -15.87
N ASN A 73 -3.89 -8.40 -15.15
CA ASN A 73 -4.03 -7.00 -15.56
C ASN A 73 -2.67 -6.38 -15.94
N GLY A 74 -1.61 -6.71 -15.20
CA GLY A 74 -0.24 -6.30 -15.49
C GLY A 74 0.24 -6.66 -16.91
N ASN A 75 -0.08 -7.86 -17.39
CA ASN A 75 0.32 -8.27 -18.74
C ASN A 75 -0.43 -7.52 -19.85
N LYS A 76 -1.58 -6.91 -19.53
CA LYS A 76 -2.41 -6.18 -20.51
C LYS A 76 -1.99 -4.71 -20.66
N ILE A 77 -1.22 -4.19 -19.71
CA ILE A 77 -0.71 -2.80 -19.73
C ILE A 77 0.69 -2.70 -20.35
N GLU A 78 1.24 -3.79 -20.86
CA GLU A 78 2.54 -3.80 -21.52
C GLU A 78 2.57 -2.82 -22.71
N GLU A 79 3.69 -2.10 -22.85
CA GLU A 79 3.96 -1.18 -23.95
C GLU A 79 5.10 -1.76 -24.81
N GLU A 80 5.28 -1.24 -26.02
CA GLU A 80 6.33 -1.73 -26.92
C GLU A 80 7.71 -1.66 -26.23
N GLY A 81 8.34 -2.83 -26.07
CA GLY A 81 9.64 -2.96 -25.41
C GLY A 81 9.62 -2.96 -23.88
N LYS A 82 8.45 -2.99 -23.22
CA LYS A 82 8.31 -3.06 -21.76
C LYS A 82 7.34 -4.16 -21.32
N THR A 83 7.90 -5.29 -20.89
CA THR A 83 7.16 -6.38 -20.24
C THR A 83 6.90 -6.03 -18.78
N TYR A 84 5.70 -6.33 -18.30
CA TYR A 84 5.30 -6.08 -16.92
C TYR A 84 6.09 -6.95 -15.95
N LYS A 85 6.68 -6.31 -14.94
CA LYS A 85 7.34 -6.96 -13.80
C LYS A 85 6.76 -6.42 -12.50
N PRO A 86 6.15 -7.27 -11.65
CA PRO A 86 5.53 -6.81 -10.40
C PRO A 86 6.53 -6.22 -9.39
N GLU A 87 7.80 -6.59 -9.47
CA GLU A 87 8.90 -6.08 -8.65
C GLU A 87 9.55 -4.79 -9.19
N ASP A 88 9.21 -4.37 -10.42
CA ASP A 88 9.81 -3.19 -11.03
C ASP A 88 8.69 -2.22 -11.49
N PRO A 89 8.28 -1.27 -10.63
CA PRO A 89 7.23 -0.30 -10.96
C PRO A 89 7.58 0.61 -12.14
N GLY A 90 8.85 0.66 -12.56
CA GLY A 90 9.27 1.33 -13.81
C GLY A 90 8.76 0.65 -15.07
N THR A 91 8.33 -0.62 -14.97
CA THR A 91 7.75 -1.39 -16.09
C THR A 91 6.23 -1.30 -16.19
N TRP A 92 5.56 -0.65 -15.24
CA TRP A 92 4.10 -0.58 -15.21
C TRP A 92 3.60 0.45 -16.23
N GLY A 93 3.31 -0.02 -17.45
CA GLY A 93 2.84 0.81 -18.56
C GLY A 93 1.63 1.68 -18.18
N GLY A 94 1.60 2.88 -18.75
CA GLY A 94 0.60 3.90 -18.42
C GLY A 94 0.72 4.54 -17.03
N VAL A 95 1.64 4.11 -16.15
CA VAL A 95 1.85 4.71 -14.83
C VAL A 95 2.93 5.78 -14.88
N THR A 96 2.59 7.00 -14.47
CA THR A 96 3.52 8.12 -14.30
C THR A 96 3.78 8.34 -12.81
N TRP A 97 5.05 8.24 -12.43
CA TRP A 97 5.55 8.45 -11.08
C TRP A 97 6.10 9.87 -10.90
N SER A 98 6.03 10.43 -9.70
CA SER A 98 6.61 11.74 -9.38
C SER A 98 8.15 11.72 -9.43
N SER A 99 8.75 12.91 -9.39
CA SER A 99 10.20 13.08 -9.24
C SER A 99 10.70 12.95 -7.80
N ASP A 100 9.78 12.83 -6.82
CA ASP A 100 10.12 12.75 -5.40
C ASP A 100 10.77 11.42 -5.04
N GLU A 101 11.38 11.37 -3.86
CA GLU A 101 11.87 10.13 -3.24
C GLU A 101 11.29 10.02 -1.81
N PRO A 102 10.42 9.02 -1.52
CA PRO A 102 9.95 7.99 -2.44
C PRO A 102 8.96 8.53 -3.50
N LYS A 103 9.02 7.94 -4.69
CA LYS A 103 8.12 8.28 -5.81
C LYS A 103 6.67 7.99 -5.46
N ARG A 104 5.77 8.90 -5.86
CA ARG A 104 4.32 8.75 -5.72
C ARG A 104 3.65 8.56 -7.08
N VAL A 105 2.51 7.88 -7.14
CA VAL A 105 1.74 7.80 -8.40
C VAL A 105 1.05 9.14 -8.65
N VAL A 106 1.25 9.71 -9.84
CA VAL A 106 0.68 11.02 -10.22
C VAL A 106 -0.36 10.89 -11.32
N LYS A 107 -0.16 9.97 -12.25
CA LYS A 107 -1.07 9.77 -13.38
C LYS A 107 -1.10 8.32 -13.83
N ILE A 108 -2.29 7.87 -14.22
CA ILE A 108 -2.52 6.52 -14.74
C ILE A 108 -3.30 6.62 -16.06
N ILE A 109 -2.76 6.01 -17.12
CA ILE A 109 -3.39 5.87 -18.44
C ILE A 109 -3.59 4.38 -18.73
N TRP A 110 -4.75 3.86 -18.35
CA TRP A 110 -5.16 2.48 -18.53
C TRP A 110 -6.46 2.36 -19.34
N ALA A 111 -6.70 3.29 -20.25
CA ALA A 111 -7.85 3.24 -21.15
C ALA A 111 -7.74 2.10 -22.16
N ASP A 112 -8.84 1.36 -22.37
CA ASP A 112 -8.94 0.31 -23.40
C ASP A 112 -7.85 -0.77 -23.27
N LYS A 113 -7.76 -1.36 -22.07
CA LYS A 113 -6.75 -2.38 -21.72
C LYS A 113 -7.35 -3.73 -21.34
N ASP A 114 -8.67 -3.89 -21.49
CA ASP A 114 -9.40 -5.08 -21.07
C ASP A 114 -9.17 -5.45 -19.58
N LEU A 115 -8.98 -4.44 -18.74
CA LEU A 115 -8.70 -4.64 -17.31
C LEU A 115 -9.96 -5.06 -16.56
N VAL A 116 -9.78 -5.91 -15.56
CA VAL A 116 -10.88 -6.52 -14.80
C VAL A 116 -10.74 -6.27 -13.31
N GLY A 117 -11.87 -6.41 -12.60
CA GLY A 117 -11.92 -6.47 -11.15
C GLY A 117 -12.02 -5.12 -10.47
N ASN A 118 -11.47 -5.02 -9.28
CA ASN A 118 -11.68 -3.90 -8.36
C ASN A 118 -10.42 -3.01 -8.32
N LEU A 119 -10.54 -1.79 -8.81
CA LEU A 119 -9.46 -0.79 -8.75
C LEU A 119 -9.60 0.06 -7.49
N ASP A 120 -8.80 -0.23 -6.48
CA ASP A 120 -8.74 0.55 -5.25
C ASP A 120 -7.45 1.36 -5.19
N LEU A 121 -7.58 2.67 -5.38
CA LEU A 121 -6.52 3.67 -5.29
C LEU A 121 -6.73 4.60 -4.10
N SER A 122 -7.49 4.17 -3.10
CA SER A 122 -7.77 4.98 -1.91
C SER A 122 -6.46 5.45 -1.27
N GLU A 123 -6.39 6.73 -0.93
CA GLU A 123 -5.24 7.40 -0.29
C GLU A 123 -3.98 7.49 -1.16
N CYS A 124 -4.08 7.29 -2.48
CA CYS A 124 -3.05 7.73 -3.43
C CYS A 124 -3.08 9.26 -3.58
N THR A 125 -2.69 9.97 -2.51
CA THR A 125 -2.89 11.42 -2.34
C THR A 125 -2.19 12.29 -3.39
N ALA A 126 -1.19 11.77 -4.10
CA ALA A 126 -0.49 12.49 -5.17
C ALA A 126 -1.12 12.27 -6.56
N LEU A 127 -2.11 11.37 -6.70
CA LEU A 127 -2.76 11.07 -7.96
C LEU A 127 -3.55 12.29 -8.45
N GLN A 128 -3.26 12.75 -9.66
CA GLN A 128 -3.87 13.92 -10.29
C GLN A 128 -4.80 13.55 -11.44
N GLU A 129 -4.47 12.50 -12.19
CA GLU A 129 -5.22 12.07 -13.37
C GLU A 129 -5.37 10.55 -13.43
N LEU A 130 -6.61 10.08 -13.57
CA LEU A 130 -6.91 8.66 -13.77
C LEU A 130 -7.78 8.47 -15.02
N PHE A 131 -7.24 7.75 -16.00
CA PHE A 131 -7.96 7.29 -17.19
C PHE A 131 -8.02 5.77 -17.17
N CYS A 132 -9.20 5.22 -16.86
CA CYS A 132 -9.48 3.79 -16.81
C CYS A 132 -10.76 3.43 -17.57
N ASN A 133 -11.19 4.30 -18.49
CA ASN A 133 -12.35 4.10 -19.34
C ASN A 133 -12.18 2.91 -20.30
N LYS A 134 -13.30 2.35 -20.76
CA LYS A 134 -13.33 1.20 -21.69
C LYS A 134 -12.62 -0.04 -21.15
N ASN A 135 -12.96 -0.41 -19.91
CA ASN A 135 -12.48 -1.63 -19.27
C ASN A 135 -13.66 -2.46 -18.76
N LYS A 136 -13.38 -3.46 -17.93
CA LYS A 136 -14.36 -4.35 -17.31
C LYS A 136 -14.25 -4.28 -15.78
N LEU A 137 -14.01 -3.08 -15.25
CA LEU A 137 -13.91 -2.87 -13.81
C LEU A 137 -15.28 -3.01 -13.16
N SER A 138 -15.35 -3.72 -12.03
CA SER A 138 -16.58 -3.91 -11.24
C SER A 138 -16.71 -2.88 -10.11
N SER A 139 -15.60 -2.35 -9.61
CA SER A 139 -15.60 -1.26 -8.65
C SER A 139 -14.37 -0.36 -8.82
N LEU A 140 -14.55 0.90 -8.43
CA LEU A 140 -13.49 1.91 -8.43
C LEU A 140 -13.58 2.72 -7.14
N SER A 141 -12.51 2.72 -6.36
CA SER A 141 -12.34 3.63 -5.23
C SER A 141 -11.15 4.55 -5.47
N VAL A 142 -11.39 5.85 -5.37
CA VAL A 142 -10.35 6.89 -5.32
C VAL A 142 -10.49 7.71 -4.03
N ARG A 143 -11.04 7.10 -2.99
CA ARG A 143 -11.27 7.75 -1.70
C ARG A 143 -10.01 8.47 -1.20
N ASN A 144 -10.16 9.69 -0.70
CA ASN A 144 -9.07 10.53 -0.18
C ASN A 144 -7.95 10.83 -1.20
N CYS A 145 -8.17 10.69 -2.52
CA CYS A 145 -7.27 11.21 -3.55
C CYS A 145 -7.48 12.72 -3.71
N ASN A 146 -7.07 13.49 -2.69
CA ASN A 146 -7.32 14.93 -2.60
C ASN A 146 -6.71 15.76 -3.74
N SER A 147 -5.63 15.29 -4.37
CA SER A 147 -5.00 15.93 -5.54
C SER A 147 -5.64 15.55 -6.88
N LEU A 148 -6.64 14.65 -6.90
CA LEU A 148 -7.24 14.16 -8.15
C LEU A 148 -8.04 15.28 -8.82
N VAL A 149 -7.66 15.65 -10.04
CA VAL A 149 -8.29 16.71 -10.83
C VAL A 149 -9.16 16.13 -11.94
N ARG A 150 -8.75 15.01 -12.53
CA ARG A 150 -9.45 14.38 -13.66
C ARG A 150 -9.65 12.88 -13.44
N LEU A 151 -10.89 12.44 -13.58
CA LEU A 151 -11.27 11.03 -13.57
C LEU A 151 -12.11 10.69 -14.81
N SER A 152 -11.63 9.73 -15.60
CA SER A 152 -12.39 9.10 -16.67
C SER A 152 -12.49 7.59 -16.42
N CYS A 153 -13.71 7.11 -16.20
CA CYS A 153 -14.04 5.72 -15.93
C CYS A 153 -15.27 5.24 -16.71
N TYR A 154 -15.65 5.94 -17.78
CA TYR A 154 -16.79 5.56 -18.61
C TYR A 154 -16.59 4.21 -19.32
N GLU A 155 -17.69 3.58 -19.74
CA GLU A 155 -17.68 2.25 -20.37
C GLU A 155 -16.93 1.22 -19.50
N ASN A 156 -17.46 1.00 -18.30
CA ASN A 156 -17.03 -0.05 -17.36
C ASN A 156 -18.27 -0.80 -16.83
N GLN A 157 -18.07 -1.69 -15.86
CA GLN A 157 -19.13 -2.45 -15.20
C GLN A 157 -19.27 -2.01 -13.73
N LEU A 158 -18.96 -0.74 -13.44
CA LEU A 158 -18.89 -0.25 -12.06
C LEU A 158 -20.27 -0.31 -11.41
N THR A 159 -20.42 -1.09 -10.35
CA THR A 159 -21.59 -1.07 -9.46
C THR A 159 -21.36 -0.15 -8.26
N ASN A 160 -20.11 0.29 -8.04
CA ASN A 160 -19.72 1.21 -6.99
C ASN A 160 -18.60 2.14 -7.49
N LEU A 161 -18.74 3.43 -7.20
CA LEU A 161 -17.76 4.48 -7.41
C LEU A 161 -17.66 5.33 -6.15
N ASP A 162 -16.58 5.18 -5.38
CA ASP A 162 -16.33 5.99 -4.17
C ASP A 162 -15.37 7.14 -4.48
N LEU A 163 -15.90 8.37 -4.44
CA LEU A 163 -15.18 9.63 -4.66
C LEU A 163 -15.00 10.44 -3.35
N SER A 164 -15.30 9.85 -2.19
CA SER A 164 -15.23 10.57 -0.91
C SER A 164 -13.84 11.15 -0.67
N GLY A 165 -13.75 12.43 -0.28
CA GLY A 165 -12.46 13.10 -0.05
C GLY A 165 -11.70 13.56 -1.30
N CYS A 166 -12.25 13.43 -2.51
CA CYS A 166 -11.68 13.99 -3.75
C CYS A 166 -12.04 15.48 -3.93
N SER A 167 -11.64 16.34 -2.99
CA SER A 167 -12.04 17.76 -2.98
C SER A 167 -11.51 18.58 -4.17
N GLY A 168 -10.46 18.09 -4.86
CA GLY A 168 -9.86 18.73 -6.04
C GLY A 168 -10.46 18.31 -7.38
N LEU A 169 -11.45 17.40 -7.41
CA LEU A 169 -11.95 16.83 -8.65
C LEU A 169 -12.71 17.87 -9.49
N MET A 170 -12.22 18.14 -10.70
CA MET A 170 -12.81 19.13 -11.61
C MET A 170 -13.53 18.48 -12.80
N ILE A 171 -13.07 17.30 -13.22
CA ILE A 171 -13.58 16.61 -14.41
C ILE A 171 -13.87 15.16 -14.06
N LEU A 172 -15.13 14.76 -14.22
CA LEU A 172 -15.61 13.39 -14.03
C LEU A 172 -16.38 12.94 -15.27
N SER A 173 -15.96 11.82 -15.85
CA SER A 173 -16.75 11.05 -16.82
C SER A 173 -16.88 9.62 -16.29
N CYS A 174 -18.13 9.23 -16.04
CA CYS A 174 -18.50 7.93 -15.44
C CYS A 174 -19.75 7.32 -16.10
N ASP A 175 -20.13 7.81 -17.29
CA ASP A 175 -21.24 7.30 -18.09
C ASP A 175 -21.02 5.84 -18.52
N ASN A 176 -22.08 5.16 -18.94
CA ASN A 176 -22.03 3.75 -19.37
C ASN A 176 -21.40 2.83 -18.30
N ASN A 177 -21.94 2.90 -17.09
CA ASN A 177 -21.65 2.05 -15.94
C ASN A 177 -22.95 1.52 -15.31
N LEU A 178 -22.84 0.74 -14.23
CA LEU A 178 -23.96 0.14 -13.49
C LEU A 178 -24.16 0.82 -12.11
N LEU A 179 -23.87 2.12 -12.01
CA LEU A 179 -23.86 2.88 -10.74
C LEU A 179 -25.26 3.21 -10.19
N TRP A 180 -26.31 2.98 -10.97
CA TRP A 180 -27.69 3.20 -10.57
C TRP A 180 -28.37 1.85 -10.30
N PRO A 181 -29.08 1.66 -9.18
CA PRO A 181 -29.80 0.43 -8.93
C PRO A 181 -31.03 0.32 -9.85
N LEU A 182 -31.28 -0.89 -10.36
CA LEU A 182 -32.65 -1.29 -10.75
C LEU A 182 -33.53 -1.38 -9.51
#